data_AF-A0A3C1EK70-F1
#
_entry.id   AF-A0A3C1EK70-F1
#
_cell.length_a   1.000
_cell.length_b   1.000
_cell.length_c   1.000
_cell.angle_alpha   90.00
_cell.angle_beta   90.00
_cell.angle_gamma   90.00
#
_symmetry.space_group_name_H-M   'P 1'
#
loop_
_entity.id
_entity.type
_entity.pdbx_description
1 polymer ?
#
loop_
_entity_poly.entity_id
_entity_poly.type
_entity_poly.pdbx_seq_one_letter_code
_entity_poly.pdbx_strand_id
1 'polypeptide(L)'
;MGTPVYAKLAGLEDGWISTADGGKKFPLENKNLLIGRYRGAKGVKTGFTGRAGKCLAAFAERDGNRVLLILLNAPDRWWKAEEILDAAFALGSGAPPGRP
;
A
#
# COMPACT_ATOMS: atom_id res chain seq x y z
N MET A 1 -8.86 5.42 -7.18
CA MET A 1 -8.40 4.34 -8.09
C MET A 1 -9.43 4.17 -9.19
N GLY A 2 -9.22 4.78 -10.37
CA GLY A 2 -10.25 4.86 -11.43
C GLY A 2 -10.28 3.66 -12.38
N THR A 3 -9.25 2.81 -12.38
CA THR A 3 -9.12 1.70 -13.33
C THR A 3 -9.16 0.36 -12.60
N PRO A 4 -10.16 -0.51 -12.84
CA PRO A 4 -10.30 -1.80 -12.14
C PRO A 4 -9.07 -2.70 -12.26
N VAL A 5 -8.43 -2.72 -13.43
CA VAL A 5 -7.21 -3.52 -13.66
C VAL A 5 -6.06 -3.06 -12.76
N TYR A 6 -5.90 -1.75 -12.55
CA TYR A 6 -4.84 -1.21 -11.73
C TYR A 6 -5.03 -1.58 -10.26
N ALA A 7 -6.24 -1.38 -9.73
CA ALA A 7 -6.54 -1.71 -8.34
C ALA A 7 -6.29 -3.20 -8.05
N LYS A 8 -6.69 -4.07 -8.99
CA LYS A 8 -6.42 -5.51 -8.92
C LYS A 8 -4.92 -5.81 -8.86
N LEU A 9 -4.13 -5.23 -9.77
CA LEU A 9 -2.69 -5.51 -9.85
C LEU A 9 -1.92 -4.91 -8.65
N ALA A 10 -2.30 -3.72 -8.18
CA ALA A 10 -1.64 -3.06 -7.06
C ALA A 10 -1.86 -3.79 -5.72
N GLY A 11 -3.02 -4.44 -5.56
CA GLY A 11 -3.38 -5.21 -4.38
C GLY A 11 -3.12 -6.72 -4.48
N LEU A 12 -2.54 -7.20 -5.59
CA LEU A 12 -2.21 -8.60 -5.77
C LEU A 12 -1.12 -9.02 -4.77
N GLU A 13 -1.33 -10.08 -3.99
CA GLU A 13 -0.34 -10.60 -3.02
C GLU A 13 0.83 -11.28 -3.72
N ASP A 14 0.52 -12.20 -4.63
CA ASP A 14 1.48 -12.95 -5.42
C ASP A 14 0.95 -13.21 -6.83
N GLY A 15 1.85 -13.62 -7.73
CA GLY A 15 1.46 -14.03 -9.06
C GLY A 15 2.62 -14.60 -9.85
N TRP A 16 2.42 -14.68 -11.16
CA TRP A 16 3.40 -15.22 -12.09
C TRP A 16 3.62 -14.28 -13.26
N ILE A 17 4.87 -14.06 -13.61
CA ILE A 17 5.26 -13.40 -14.86
C ILE A 17 5.77 -14.48 -15.80
N SER A 18 5.23 -14.51 -17.03
CA SER A 18 5.68 -15.44 -18.06
C SER A 18 6.50 -14.70 -19.11
N THR A 19 7.48 -15.39 -19.71
CA THR A 19 8.14 -14.90 -20.93
C THR A 19 7.12 -14.81 -22.06
N ALA A 20 7.40 -13.97 -23.07
CA ALA A 20 6.47 -13.75 -24.20
C ALA A 20 6.19 -15.04 -25.00
N ASP A 21 7.15 -15.96 -25.04
CA ASP A 21 7.03 -17.29 -25.65
C ASP A 21 6.35 -18.33 -24.73
N GLY A 22 6.02 -17.97 -23.48
CA GLY A 22 5.44 -18.85 -22.47
C GLY A 22 6.38 -19.91 -21.91
N GLY A 23 7.64 -19.96 -22.36
CA GLY A 23 8.58 -21.04 -22.02
C GLY A 23 9.09 -20.99 -20.59
N LYS A 24 9.04 -19.83 -19.91
CA LYS A 24 9.46 -19.65 -18.53
C LYS A 24 8.45 -18.87 -17.72
N LYS A 25 8.31 -19.23 -16.44
CA LYS A 25 7.49 -18.55 -15.45
C LYS A 25 8.34 -18.16 -14.25
N PHE A 26 8.14 -16.95 -13.76
CA PHE A 26 8.81 -16.40 -12.60
C PHE A 26 7.77 -16.04 -11.53
N PRO A 27 7.98 -16.44 -10.27
CA PRO A 27 7.11 -16.00 -9.18
C PRO A 27 7.25 -14.50 -8.97
N LEU A 28 6.15 -13.84 -8.67
CA LEU A 28 6.06 -12.44 -8.31
C LEU A 28 5.47 -12.36 -6.90
N GLU A 29 6.16 -11.65 -6.02
CA GLU A 29 5.65 -11.35 -4.68
C GLU A 29 5.51 -9.83 -4.51
N ASN A 30 4.43 -9.40 -3.88
CA ASN A 30 4.22 -8.00 -3.61
C ASN A 30 5.19 -7.50 -2.54
N LYS A 31 6.00 -6.50 -2.92
CA LYS A 31 6.97 -5.88 -2.00
C LYS A 31 6.34 -4.91 -1.01
N ASN A 32 5.06 -4.58 -1.17
CA ASN A 32 4.33 -3.74 -0.24
C ASN A 32 3.88 -4.57 0.97
N LEU A 33 4.57 -4.41 2.10
CA LEU A 33 4.31 -5.21 3.30
C LEU A 33 2.94 -4.93 3.95
N LEU A 34 2.21 -3.91 3.51
CA LEU A 34 0.84 -3.68 3.96
C LEU A 34 -0.15 -4.67 3.32
N ILE A 35 0.15 -5.20 2.13
CA ILE A 35 -0.72 -6.17 1.45
C ILE A 35 -0.69 -7.49 2.22
N GLY A 36 -1.86 -8.06 2.49
CA GLY A 36 -2.03 -9.26 3.32
C GLY A 36 -1.84 -9.04 4.83
N ARG A 37 -1.36 -7.87 5.28
CA ARG A 37 -1.09 -7.59 6.71
C ARG A 37 -1.97 -6.51 7.31
N TYR A 38 -2.16 -5.40 6.60
CA TYR A 38 -2.94 -4.28 7.09
C TYR A 38 -4.38 -4.36 6.60
N ARG A 39 -5.35 -4.38 7.53
CA ARG A 39 -6.78 -4.48 7.20
C ARG A 39 -7.20 -3.37 6.26
N GLY A 40 -7.75 -3.76 5.10
CA GLY A 40 -8.26 -2.84 4.09
C GLY A 40 -7.20 -2.33 3.10
N ALA A 41 -5.94 -2.76 3.19
CA ALA A 41 -4.90 -2.39 2.23
C ALA A 41 -5.22 -2.91 0.83
N LYS A 42 -5.06 -2.04 -0.18
CA LYS A 42 -5.39 -2.30 -1.59
C LYS A 42 -4.28 -1.88 -2.57
N GLY A 43 -3.12 -1.46 -2.08
CA GLY A 43 -2.01 -0.95 -2.91
C GLY A 43 -1.14 0.06 -2.17
N VAL A 44 -0.20 0.78 -2.79
CA VAL A 44 -0.04 1.08 -4.23
C VAL A 44 1.37 0.73 -4.70
N LYS A 45 2.41 1.31 -4.10
CA LYS A 45 3.78 1.05 -4.54
C LYS A 45 4.83 1.49 -3.51
N THR A 46 5.91 0.72 -3.48
CA THR A 46 7.14 1.01 -2.73
C THR A 46 8.18 1.70 -3.61
N GLY A 47 8.99 2.59 -3.03
CA GLY A 47 10.13 3.22 -3.73
C GLY A 47 11.37 3.31 -2.85
N PHE A 48 12.55 3.24 -3.46
CA PHE A 48 13.81 3.52 -2.79
C PHE A 48 14.88 3.95 -3.80
N THR A 49 15.60 5.02 -3.50
CA THR A 49 16.90 5.35 -4.10
C THR A 49 17.79 5.97 -3.02
N GLY A 50 19.11 5.98 -3.23
CA GLY A 50 20.04 6.55 -2.23
C GLY A 50 19.76 8.02 -1.88
N ARG A 51 19.25 8.81 -2.83
CA ARG A 51 18.92 10.23 -2.61
C ARG A 51 17.49 10.47 -2.11
N ALA A 52 16.53 9.61 -2.47
CA ALA A 52 15.13 9.79 -2.08
C ALA A 52 14.78 9.12 -0.73
N GLY A 53 15.62 8.18 -0.28
CA GLY A 53 15.30 7.34 0.87
C GLY A 53 14.15 6.38 0.58
N LYS A 54 13.54 5.81 1.64
CA LYS A 54 12.42 4.87 1.51
C LYS A 54 11.11 5.65 1.33
N CYS A 55 10.41 5.42 0.23
CA CYS A 55 9.12 6.02 -0.06
C CYS A 55 8.00 4.96 -0.11
N LEU A 56 6.76 5.39 0.12
CA LEU A 56 5.57 4.55 0.05
C LEU A 56 4.37 5.36 -0.46
N ALA A 57 3.64 4.79 -1.41
CA ALA A 57 2.25 5.14 -1.67
C ALA A 57 1.38 3.96 -1.22
N ALA A 58 0.47 4.22 -0.30
CA ALA A 58 -0.43 3.23 0.28
C ALA A 58 -1.88 3.66 0.11
N PHE A 59 -2.75 2.73 -0.27
CA PHE A 59 -4.18 2.96 -0.36
C PHE A 59 -4.91 1.91 0.48
N ALA A 60 -5.81 2.37 1.35
CA ALA A 60 -6.61 1.51 2.19
C ALA A 60 -8.08 1.94 2.18
N GLU A 61 -8.97 0.98 2.36
CA GLU A 61 -10.41 1.19 2.43
C GLU A 61 -11.03 0.35 3.55
N ARG A 62 -11.81 1.00 4.42
CA ARG A 62 -12.52 0.38 5.55
C ARG A 62 -13.91 0.99 5.64
N ASP A 63 -14.94 0.15 5.66
CA ASP A 63 -16.33 0.57 5.91
C ASP A 63 -16.80 1.72 4.99
N GLY A 64 -16.40 1.67 3.71
CA GLY A 64 -16.70 2.71 2.70
C GLY A 64 -15.78 3.94 2.72
N ASN A 65 -15.00 4.13 3.79
CA ASN A 65 -14.00 5.19 3.89
C ASN A 65 -12.71 4.81 3.17
N ARG A 66 -12.11 5.77 2.46
CA ARG A 66 -10.92 5.57 1.62
C ARG A 66 -9.81 6.53 2.02
N VAL A 67 -8.61 6.00 2.25
CA VAL A 67 -7.43 6.79 2.61
C VAL A 67 -6.28 6.50 1.63
N LEU A 68 -5.68 7.55 1.09
CA LEU A 68 -4.45 7.52 0.32
C LEU A 68 -3.35 8.17 1.15
N LEU A 69 -2.30 7.40 1.47
CA LEU A 69 -1.14 7.86 2.23
C LEU A 69 0.10 7.89 1.33
N ILE A 70 0.84 8.99 1.40
CA ILE A 70 2.13 9.16 0.71
C ILE A 70 3.19 9.47 1.76
N LEU A 71 4.20 8.61 1.86
CA LEU A 71 5.38 8.80 2.72
C LEU A 71 6.61 9.01 1.85
N LEU A 72 7.34 10.10 2.12
CA LEU A 72 8.59 10.44 1.46
C LEU A 72 9.73 10.38 2.48
N ASN A 73 10.86 9.78 2.10
CA ASN A 73 12.03 9.61 2.97
C ASN A 73 11.67 9.11 4.39
N ALA A 74 10.83 8.06 4.47
CA ALA A 74 10.35 7.48 5.71
C ALA A 74 11.08 6.15 5.99
N PRO A 75 12.17 6.15 6.79
CA PRO A 75 12.96 4.94 7.06
C PRO A 75 12.12 3.80 7.69
N ASP A 76 11.12 4.17 8.49
CA ASP A 76 10.17 3.26 9.16
C ASP A 76 8.79 3.26 8.50
N ARG A 77 8.75 3.41 7.17
CA ARG A 77 7.52 3.57 6.36
C ARG A 77 6.40 2.56 6.63
N TRP A 78 6.71 1.37 7.16
CA TRP A 78 5.71 0.33 7.41
C TRP A 78 4.93 0.63 8.68
N TRP A 79 5.61 0.65 9.82
CA TRP A 79 5.04 0.98 11.12
C TRP A 79 4.35 2.35 11.10
N LYS A 80 5.01 3.34 10.49
CA LYS A 80 4.45 4.69 10.38
C LYS A 80 3.21 4.74 9.47
N ALA A 81 3.14 3.90 8.43
CA ALA A 81 1.95 3.84 7.60
C ALA A 81 0.76 3.23 8.35
N GLU A 82 0.96 2.15 9.11
CA GLU A 82 -0.11 1.55 9.90
C GLU A 82 -0.68 2.54 10.91
N GLU A 83 0.19 3.22 11.67
CA GLU A 83 -0.18 4.25 12.64
C GLU A 83 -0.98 5.40 12.02
N ILE A 84 -0.49 5.97 10.91
CA ILE A 84 -1.15 7.11 10.24
C ILE A 84 -2.48 6.67 9.61
N LEU A 85 -2.54 5.50 9.00
CA LEU A 85 -3.77 4.99 8.42
C LEU A 85 -4.82 4.72 9.51
N ASP A 86 -4.43 4.14 10.64
CA ASP A 86 -5.33 3.91 11.78
C ASP A 86 -5.85 5.23 12.35
N ALA A 87 -4.98 6.23 12.53
CA ALA A 87 -5.38 7.57 12.93
C ALA A 87 -6.34 8.21 11.93
N ALA A 88 -6.08 8.09 10.62
CA ALA A 88 -6.94 8.63 9.58
C ALA A 88 -8.33 7.99 9.59
N PHE A 89 -8.42 6.67 9.78
CA PHE A 89 -9.70 5.98 9.88
C PHE A 89 -10.45 6.33 11.16
N ALA A 90 -9.77 6.50 12.29
CA ALA A 90 -10.41 6.97 13.53
C ALA A 90 -11.05 8.36 13.34
N LEU A 91 -10.33 9.29 12.71
CA LEU A 91 -10.85 10.65 12.41
C LEU A 91 -12.05 10.62 11.46
N GLY A 92 -11.99 9.80 10.40
CA GLY A 92 -13.07 9.64 9.43
C GLY A 92 -14.33 8.98 10.00
N SER A 93 -14.21 8.29 11.14
CA SER A 93 -15.33 7.65 11.85
C SER A 93 -16.09 8.62 12.77
N GLY A 94 -15.68 9.89 12.83
CA GLY A 94 -16.24 10.90 13.75
C GLY A 94 -15.57 10.95 15.14
N ALA A 95 -14.43 10.28 15.33
CA ALA A 95 -13.67 10.40 16.57
C ALA A 95 -12.81 11.69 16.55
N PRO A 96 -12.81 12.50 17.62
CA PRO A 96 -11.99 13.72 17.67
C PRO A 96 -10.50 13.36 17.64
N PRO A 97 -9.64 14.20 17.00
CA PRO A 97 -8.20 13.98 17.01
C PRO A 97 -7.66 13.96 18.44
N GLY A 98 -7.07 12.82 18.83
CA GLY A 98 -6.19 12.77 19.98
C GLY A 98 -5.02 13.71 19.75
N ARG A 99 -4.91 14.74 20.61
CA ARG A 99 -3.83 15.73 20.59
C ARG A 99 -2.46 15.08 20.88
N PRO A 100 -1.35 15.72 20.47
CA PRO A 100 -0.01 15.12 20.36
C PRO A 100 0.61 14.76 21.71
#